data_AF-A0A7C0VYB5-F1
#
_entry.id   AF-A0A7C0VYB5-F1
#
_cell.length_a   1.000
_cell.length_b   1.000
_cell.length_c   1.000
_cell.angle_alpha   90.00
_cell.angle_beta   90.00
_cell.angle_gamma   90.00
#
_symmetry.space_group_name_H-M   'P 1'
#
loop_
_entity.id
_entity.type
_entity.pdbx_description
1 polymer ?
#
loop_
_entity_poly.entity_id
_entity_poly.type
_entity_poly.pdbx_seq_one_letter_code
_entity_poly.pdbx_strand_id
1 'polypeptide(L)'
;MTKFTGLLVLIFVAGLAYLALMNQGVVTLKLSATHVLELPTIALILFSIVIGALSMLFVGAVRDARRYYETWQSHRQQKKYQRIQESYSKGLDAFFATRYDEATELFNRILEEEPNNVNALLRRGD
;
A
#
# COMPACT_ATOMS: atom_id res chain seq x y z
N MET A 1 -8.07 -4.13 -28.53
CA MET A 1 -8.40 -4.42 -27.11
C MET A 1 -9.73 -3.79 -26.71
N THR A 2 -9.89 -2.47 -26.73
CA THR A 2 -11.14 -1.77 -26.33
C THR A 2 -12.42 -2.22 -27.05
N LYS A 3 -12.37 -2.48 -28.36
CA LYS A 3 -13.53 -2.97 -29.13
C LYS A 3 -14.01 -4.37 -28.68
N PHE A 4 -13.06 -5.24 -28.33
CA PHE A 4 -13.35 -6.59 -27.83
C PHE A 4 -13.95 -6.53 -26.41
N THR A 5 -13.41 -5.64 -25.57
CA THR A 5 -13.98 -5.37 -24.23
C THR A 5 -15.41 -4.82 -24.34
N GLY A 6 -15.66 -3.89 -25.26
CA GLY A 6 -17.01 -3.36 -25.49
C GLY A 6 -18.02 -4.44 -25.88
N LEU A 7 -17.63 -5.36 -26.78
CA LEU A 7 -18.47 -6.48 -27.18
C LEU A 7 -18.78 -7.44 -26.02
N LEU A 8 -17.79 -7.74 -25.17
CA LEU A 8 -18.00 -8.57 -23.97
C LEU A 8 -18.97 -7.92 -22.98
N VAL A 9 -18.86 -6.62 -22.74
CA VAL A 9 -19.80 -5.88 -21.88
C VAL A 9 -21.21 -5.94 -22.45
N LEU A 10 -21.35 -5.78 -23.77
CA LEU A 10 -22.66 -5.81 -24.44
C LEU A 10 -23.31 -7.19 -24.34
N ILE A 11 -22.55 -8.28 -24.54
CA ILE A 11 -23.01 -9.65 -24.33
C ILE A 11 -23.42 -9.88 -22.87
N PHE A 12 -22.63 -9.40 -21.92
CA PHE A 12 -22.93 -9.53 -20.49
C PHE A 12 -24.24 -8.82 -20.12
N VAL A 13 -24.42 -7.56 -20.55
CA VAL A 13 -25.65 -6.79 -20.33
C VAL A 13 -26.85 -7.46 -21.00
N ALA A 14 -26.69 -7.97 -22.22
CA ALA A 14 -27.76 -8.71 -22.91
C ALA A 14 -28.14 -10.01 -22.17
N GLY A 15 -27.16 -10.75 -21.65
CA GLY A 15 -27.39 -11.93 -20.82
C GLY A 15 -28.12 -11.61 -19.52
N LEU A 16 -27.76 -10.50 -18.85
CA LEU A 16 -28.47 -10.02 -17.67
C LEU A 16 -29.92 -9.62 -17.97
N ALA A 17 -30.16 -8.90 -19.06
CA ALA A 17 -31.50 -8.53 -19.50
C ALA A 17 -32.34 -9.78 -19.83
N TYR A 18 -31.75 -10.76 -20.53
CA TYR A 18 -32.42 -12.02 -20.84
C TYR A 18 -32.81 -12.80 -19.58
N LEU A 19 -31.89 -12.92 -18.62
CA LEU A 19 -32.17 -13.55 -17.34
C LEU A 19 -33.24 -12.76 -16.57
N ALA A 20 -33.25 -11.42 -16.61
CA ALA A 20 -34.26 -10.60 -15.95
C ALA A 20 -35.65 -10.81 -16.54
N LEU A 21 -35.75 -10.99 -17.85
CA LEU A 21 -37.02 -11.24 -18.56
C LEU A 21 -37.57 -12.65 -18.30
N MET A 22 -36.69 -13.66 -18.24
CA MET A 22 -37.08 -15.05 -18.00
C MET A 22 -37.34 -15.36 -16.53
N ASN A 23 -36.70 -14.65 -15.62
CA ASN A 23 -36.72 -14.97 -14.20
C ASN A 23 -37.75 -14.14 -13.44
N GLN A 24 -39.01 -14.58 -13.48
CA GLN A 24 -40.11 -14.02 -12.70
C GLN A 24 -40.13 -14.50 -11.23
N GLY A 25 -39.12 -15.25 -10.81
CA GLY A 25 -39.01 -15.75 -9.44
C GLY A 25 -38.73 -14.61 -8.47
N VAL A 26 -39.69 -14.36 -7.57
CA VAL A 26 -39.55 -13.43 -6.45
C VAL A 26 -39.10 -14.18 -5.19
N VAL A 27 -38.14 -13.61 -4.48
CA VAL A 27 -37.74 -14.03 -3.14
C VAL A 27 -38.38 -13.11 -2.12
N THR A 28 -39.15 -13.68 -1.21
CA THR A 28 -39.77 -12.94 -0.11
C THR A 28 -38.81 -12.88 1.08
N LEU A 29 -38.13 -11.74 1.25
CA LEU A 29 -37.28 -11.47 2.41
C LEU A 29 -38.14 -10.91 3.54
N LYS A 30 -38.35 -11.71 4.58
CA LYS A 30 -38.97 -11.23 5.84
C LYS A 30 -37.88 -10.63 6.72
N LEU A 31 -37.73 -9.31 6.65
CA LEU A 31 -36.73 -8.55 7.42
C LEU A 31 -37.17 -8.35 8.89
N SER A 32 -38.48 -8.26 9.12
CA SER A 32 -39.08 -8.15 10.45
C SER A 32 -40.50 -8.73 10.43
N ALA A 33 -41.14 -8.84 11.60
CA ALA A 33 -42.51 -9.35 11.72
C ALA A 33 -43.54 -8.59 10.86
N THR A 34 -43.24 -7.34 10.51
CA THR A 34 -44.13 -6.45 9.73
C THR A 34 -43.59 -6.03 8.37
N HIS A 35 -42.31 -6.33 8.06
CA HIS A 35 -41.67 -5.88 6.82
C HIS A 35 -41.27 -7.09 5.96
N VAL A 36 -42.00 -7.26 4.85
CA VAL A 36 -41.72 -8.26 3.82
C VAL A 36 -41.28 -7.52 2.56
N LEU A 37 -40.10 -7.85 2.07
CA LEU A 37 -39.53 -7.28 0.86
C LEU A 37 -39.46 -8.36 -0.21
N GLU A 38 -40.19 -8.17 -1.30
CA GLU A 38 -40.15 -9.09 -2.44
C GLU A 38 -39.10 -8.60 -3.44
N LEU A 39 -38.01 -9.35 -3.57
CA LEU A 39 -36.93 -9.05 -4.49
C LEU A 39 -36.90 -10.05 -5.64
N PRO A 40 -36.70 -9.60 -6.89
CA PRO A 40 -36.36 -10.50 -7.97
C PRO A 40 -35.09 -11.28 -7.62
N THR A 41 -35.11 -12.60 -7.80
CA THR A 41 -33.94 -13.48 -7.59
C THR A 41 -32.70 -12.98 -8.34
N ILE A 42 -32.85 -12.40 -9.53
CA ILE A 42 -31.71 -11.85 -10.30
C ILE A 42 -31.04 -10.67 -9.60
N ALA A 43 -31.80 -9.84 -8.88
CA ALA A 43 -31.25 -8.72 -8.14
C ALA A 43 -30.33 -9.22 -7.01
N LEU A 44 -30.69 -10.31 -6.36
CA LEU A 44 -29.86 -10.96 -5.33
C LEU A 44 -28.58 -11.57 -5.91
N ILE A 45 -28.68 -12.25 -7.06
CA ILE A 45 -27.51 -12.81 -7.75
C ILE A 45 -26.53 -11.70 -8.14
N LEU A 46 -27.03 -10.62 -8.75
CA LEU A 46 -26.22 -9.46 -9.12
C LEU A 46 -25.57 -8.82 -7.90
N PHE A 47 -26.33 -8.64 -6.82
CA PHE A 47 -25.82 -8.08 -5.58
C PHE A 47 -24.68 -8.93 -4.99
N SER A 48 -24.81 -10.26 -5.01
CA SER A 48 -23.76 -11.18 -4.57
C SER A 48 -22.49 -11.06 -5.42
N ILE A 49 -22.62 -10.97 -6.74
CA ILE A 49 -21.48 -10.78 -7.65
C ILE A 49 -20.76 -9.46 -7.35
N VAL A 50 -21.52 -8.38 -7.15
CA VAL A 50 -20.97 -7.06 -6.82
C VAL A 50 -20.24 -7.11 -5.48
N ILE A 51 -20.83 -7.72 -4.44
CA ILE A 51 -20.16 -7.91 -3.15
C ILE A 51 -18.87 -8.71 -3.30
N GLY A 52 -18.90 -9.82 -4.06
CA GLY A 52 -17.73 -10.64 -4.35
C GLY A 52 -16.60 -9.82 -5.00
N ALA A 53 -16.93 -9.06 -6.05
CA ALA A 53 -15.97 -8.18 -6.72
C ALA A 53 -15.41 -7.10 -5.77
N LEU A 54 -16.26 -6.44 -4.98
CA LEU A 54 -15.85 -5.43 -4.01
C LEU A 54 -14.94 -6.02 -2.92
N SER A 55 -15.24 -7.22 -2.44
CA SER A 55 -14.41 -7.88 -1.43
C SER A 55 -13.02 -8.25 -1.98
N MET A 56 -12.92 -8.69 -3.23
CA MET A 56 -11.65 -8.95 -3.89
C MET A 56 -10.82 -7.65 -4.03
N LEU A 57 -11.45 -6.54 -4.42
CA LEU A 57 -10.79 -5.24 -4.50
C LEU A 57 -10.34 -4.75 -3.12
N PHE A 58 -11.16 -4.93 -2.09
CA PHE A 58 -10.81 -4.55 -0.72
C PHE A 58 -9.58 -5.31 -0.21
N VAL A 59 -9.54 -6.64 -0.40
CA VAL A 59 -8.38 -7.46 -0.04
C VAL A 59 -7.12 -7.01 -0.79
N GLY A 60 -7.25 -6.70 -2.09
CA GLY A 60 -6.17 -6.13 -2.90
C GLY A 60 -5.66 -4.81 -2.31
N ALA A 61 -6.55 -3.87 -2.04
CA ALA A 61 -6.23 -2.56 -1.48
C ALA A 61 -5.53 -2.67 -0.11
N VAL A 62 -6.01 -3.56 0.77
CA VAL A 62 -5.37 -3.81 2.08
C VAL A 62 -3.97 -4.38 1.90
N ARG A 63 -3.78 -5.34 0.99
CA ARG A 63 -2.46 -5.93 0.70
C ARG A 63 -1.48 -4.91 0.13
N ASP A 64 -1.94 -4.01 -0.73
CA ASP A 64 -1.11 -2.98 -1.34
C ASP A 64 -0.76 -1.87 -0.33
N ALA A 65 -1.72 -1.45 0.49
CA ALA A 65 -1.49 -0.50 1.58
C ALA A 65 -0.44 -1.01 2.57
N ARG A 66 -0.51 -2.30 2.94
CA ARG A 66 0.50 -2.94 3.79
C ARG A 66 1.88 -2.93 3.14
N ARG A 67 1.98 -3.35 1.87
CA ARG A 67 3.26 -3.34 1.12
C ARG A 67 3.84 -1.93 1.04
N TYR A 68 3.01 -0.94 0.76
CA TYR A 68 3.43 0.46 0.71
C TYR A 68 4.03 0.93 2.04
N TYR A 69 3.36 0.60 3.16
CA TYR A 69 3.85 0.95 4.49
C TYR A 69 5.22 0.32 4.81
N GLU A 70 5.39 -0.97 4.49
CA GLU A 70 6.67 -1.67 4.67
C GLU A 70 7.79 -1.02 3.84
N THR A 71 7.50 -0.70 2.58
CA THR A 71 8.48 -0.05 1.67
C THR A 71 8.86 1.36 2.14
N TRP A 72 7.90 2.10 2.69
CA TRP A 72 8.12 3.46 3.20
C TRP A 72 9.13 3.49 4.37
N GLN A 73 9.01 2.53 5.29
CA GLN A 73 9.96 2.37 6.39
C GLN A 73 11.36 2.08 5.86
N SER A 74 11.49 1.16 4.90
CA SER A 74 12.78 0.83 4.28
C SER A 74 13.43 2.03 3.59
N HIS A 75 12.66 2.85 2.87
CA HIS A 75 13.18 4.06 2.23
C HIS A 75 13.68 5.09 3.25
N ARG A 76 12.99 5.25 4.38
CA ARG A 76 13.43 6.18 5.43
C ARG A 76 14.75 5.73 6.04
N GLN A 77 14.90 4.43 6.31
CA GLN A 77 16.15 3.88 6.86
C GLN A 77 17.31 3.96 5.86
N GLN A 78 17.06 3.67 4.58
CA GLN A 78 18.09 3.82 3.54
C GLN A 78 18.59 5.26 3.42
N LYS A 79 17.68 6.25 3.42
CA LYS A 79 18.07 7.66 3.38
C LYS A 79 18.87 8.08 4.60
N LYS A 80 18.52 7.56 5.78
CA LYS A 80 19.28 7.80 7.02
C LYS A 80 20.70 7.23 6.90
N TYR A 81 20.83 5.95 6.49
CA TYR A 81 22.12 5.30 6.31
C TYR A 81 23.01 6.02 5.29
N GLN A 82 22.44 6.47 4.16
CA GLN A 82 23.17 7.24 3.15
C GLN A 82 23.70 8.57 3.69
N ARG A 83 22.88 9.32 4.44
CA ARG A 83 23.32 10.59 5.05
C ARG A 83 24.44 10.39 6.05
N ILE A 84 24.32 9.37 6.89
CA ILE A 84 25.35 9.02 7.87
C ILE A 84 26.65 8.66 7.16
N GLN A 85 26.57 7.84 6.12
CA GLN A 85 27.74 7.43 5.34
C GLN A 85 28.40 8.61 4.61
N GLU A 86 27.60 9.54 4.07
CA GLU A 86 28.11 10.75 3.43
C GLU A 86 28.83 11.66 4.44
N SER A 87 28.21 11.91 5.61
CA SER A 87 28.82 12.66 6.69
C SER A 87 30.10 11.99 7.21
N TYR A 88 30.12 10.66 7.28
CA TYR A 88 31.27 9.88 7.71
C TYR A 88 32.43 10.00 6.71
N SER A 89 32.14 9.92 5.41
CA SER A 89 33.13 10.15 4.35
C SER A 89 33.74 11.54 4.44
N LYS A 90 32.90 12.58 4.59
CA LYS A 90 33.39 13.96 4.76
C LYS A 90 34.24 14.12 6.03
N GLY A 91 33.85 13.45 7.12
CA GLY A 91 34.61 13.45 8.36
C GLY A 91 36.00 12.82 8.19
N LEU A 92 36.09 11.71 7.45
CA LEU A 92 37.38 11.10 7.10
C LEU A 92 38.23 12.02 6.21
N ASP A 93 37.62 12.65 5.20
CA ASP A 93 38.34 13.57 4.31
C ASP A 93 38.92 14.76 5.11
N ALA A 94 38.16 15.31 6.06
CA ALA A 94 38.63 16.36 6.96
C ALA A 94 39.75 15.87 7.89
N PHE A 95 39.61 14.67 8.45
CA PHE A 95 40.63 14.04 9.31
C PHE A 95 41.96 13.85 8.58
N PHE A 96 41.94 13.28 7.37
CA PHE A 96 43.14 13.08 6.56
C PHE A 96 43.73 14.40 6.04
N ALA A 97 42.91 15.44 5.89
CA ALA A 97 43.34 16.80 5.58
C ALA A 97 43.77 17.61 6.83
N THR A 98 44.02 16.94 7.96
CA THR A 98 44.45 17.52 9.26
C THR A 98 43.53 18.62 9.82
N ARG A 99 42.26 18.65 9.39
CA ARG A 99 41.20 19.54 9.89
C ARG A 99 40.40 18.83 10.99
N TYR A 100 41.05 18.63 12.13
CA TYR A 100 40.50 17.81 13.23
C TYR A 100 39.23 18.38 13.87
N ASP A 101 39.12 19.71 13.97
CA ASP A 101 37.91 20.36 14.51
C ASP A 101 36.69 20.06 13.63
N GLU A 102 36.84 20.21 12.31
CA GLU A 102 35.80 19.93 11.32
C GLU A 102 35.43 18.43 11.31
N ALA A 103 36.42 17.54 11.38
CA ALA A 103 36.20 16.10 11.46
C ALA A 103 35.41 15.72 12.73
N THR A 104 35.79 16.29 13.88
CA THR A 104 35.13 16.04 15.17
C THR A 104 33.68 16.52 15.15
N GLU A 105 33.41 17.69 14.55
CA GLU A 105 32.05 18.20 14.39
C GLU A 105 31.20 17.26 13.51
N LEU A 106 31.76 16.75 12.41
CA LEU A 106 31.07 15.82 11.52
C LEU A 106 30.76 14.47 12.21
N PHE A 107 31.68 13.92 12.99
CA PHE A 107 31.41 12.70 13.76
C PHE A 107 30.42 12.94 14.91
N ASN A 108 30.42 14.11 15.53
CA ASN A 108 29.42 14.47 16.55
C ASN A 108 28.00 14.48 15.98
N ARG A 109 27.81 15.09 14.81
CA ARG A 109 26.50 15.10 14.14
C ARG A 109 25.99 13.69 13.82
N ILE A 110 26.89 12.77 13.45
CA ILE A 110 26.51 11.36 13.25
C ILE A 110 26.05 10.71 14.55
N LEU A 111 26.71 11.00 15.67
CA LEU A 111 26.37 10.44 16.98
C LEU A 111 25.08 11.05 17.57
N GLU A 112 24.72 12.28 17.21
CA GLU A 112 23.42 12.87 17.53
C GLU A 112 22.27 12.11 16.83
N GLU A 113 22.48 11.67 15.58
CA GLU A 113 21.48 10.90 14.81
C GLU A 113 21.51 9.39 15.11
N GLU A 114 22.69 8.84 15.39
CA GLU A 114 22.95 7.44 15.76
C GLU A 114 23.97 7.34 16.90
N PRO A 115 23.50 7.42 18.17
CA PRO A 115 24.38 7.38 19.34
C PRO A 115 25.26 6.12 19.43
N ASN A 116 24.82 5.02 18.83
CA ASN A 116 25.51 3.72 18.85
C ASN A 116 26.34 3.44 17.57
N ASN A 117 26.64 4.46 16.76
CA ASN A 117 27.48 4.26 15.57
C ASN A 117 28.94 4.00 15.96
N VAL A 118 29.34 2.72 15.95
CA VAL A 118 30.67 2.24 16.34
C VAL A 118 31.79 2.93 15.56
N ASN A 119 31.61 3.17 14.26
CA ASN A 119 32.63 3.79 13.42
C ASN A 119 32.89 5.24 13.80
N ALA A 120 31.83 6.01 14.08
CA ALA A 120 31.94 7.39 14.51
C ALA A 120 32.51 7.51 15.95
N LEU A 121 32.14 6.58 16.84
CA LEU A 121 32.70 6.51 18.20
C LEU A 121 34.21 6.24 18.19
N LEU A 122 34.66 5.28 17.38
CA LEU A 122 36.08 4.95 17.24
C LEU A 122 36.87 6.16 16.75
N ARG A 123 36.40 6.81 15.67
CA ARG A 123 37.15 7.92 15.05
C ARG A 123 37.16 9.19 15.89
N ARG A 124 36.17 9.41 16.76
CA ARG A 124 36.20 10.51 17.74
C ARG A 124 37.24 10.33 18.84
N GLY A 125 37.66 9.10 19.11
CA GLY A 125 38.64 8.79 20.14
C GLY A 125 40.09 8.82 19.65
N ASP A 126 40.30 8.78 18.33
CA ASP A 126 41.61 8.89 17.64
C ASP A 126 42.09 10.34 17.57
#